data_AF-A0A3B0XLS7-F1
#
_entry.id   AF-A0A3B0XLS7-F1
#
_cell.length_a   1.000
_cell.length_b   1.000
_cell.length_c   1.000
_cell.angle_alpha   90.00
_cell.angle_beta   90.00
_cell.angle_gamma   90.00
#
_symmetry.space_group_name_H-M   'P 1'
#
loop_
_entity.id
_entity.type
_entity.pdbx_description
1 polymer ?
#
loop_
_entity_poly.entity_id
_entity_poly.type
_entity_poly.pdbx_seq_one_letter_code
_entity_poly.pdbx_strand_id
1 'polypeptide(L)'
;MATYRGTHFTGKDVIADTDFIASLNRVNKYAGECNVKVWVTSSIRNINQQLKGAIVRPASRSCHYVGHAIDVNVLYNEVLYNSKKLRKSSFASLPDAIVKFIEFIRADKELRWGGDFNTQDPVHIDDNLFRRQEVIYLAKLNSRLDQLNT
;
A
#
# COMPACT_ATOMS: atom_id res chain seq x y z
N MET A 1 6.67 -14.05 2.31
CA MET A 1 5.36 -13.52 1.86
C MET A 1 4.26 -14.30 2.54
N ALA A 2 3.17 -13.64 2.92
CA ALA A 2 1.99 -14.24 3.54
C ALA A 2 0.71 -13.60 3.00
N THR A 3 -0.38 -14.37 2.97
CA THR A 3 -1.71 -13.84 2.68
C THR A 3 -2.27 -13.18 3.94
N TYR A 4 -2.66 -11.92 3.82
CA TYR A 4 -3.31 -11.16 4.89
C TYR A 4 -4.83 -11.16 4.73
N ARG A 5 -5.55 -11.25 5.86
CA ARG A 5 -7.01 -11.14 5.92
C ARG A 5 -7.39 -10.18 7.05
N GLY A 6 -8.13 -9.12 6.72
CA GLY A 6 -8.68 -8.17 7.67
C GLY A 6 -10.19 -8.04 7.49
N THR A 7 -10.94 -7.82 8.57
CA THR A 7 -12.41 -7.71 8.54
C THR A 7 -12.93 -6.51 7.75
N HIS A 8 -12.08 -5.50 7.52
CA HIS A 8 -12.38 -4.30 6.73
C HIS A 8 -11.69 -4.29 5.37
N PHE A 9 -11.00 -5.37 5.00
CA PHE A 9 -10.38 -5.51 3.70
C PHE A 9 -11.31 -6.29 2.75
N THR A 10 -11.39 -5.84 1.51
CA THR A 10 -12.13 -6.47 0.42
C THR A 10 -11.42 -6.23 -0.92
N GLY A 11 -11.93 -6.77 -2.02
CA GLY A 11 -11.29 -6.69 -3.33
C GLY A 11 -10.30 -7.83 -3.55
N LYS A 12 -9.11 -7.53 -4.07
CA LYS A 12 -8.08 -8.56 -4.32
C LYS A 12 -7.47 -9.08 -3.02
N ASP A 13 -6.96 -10.30 -3.07
CA ASP A 13 -6.14 -10.85 -1.98
C ASP A 13 -4.91 -9.97 -1.71
N VAL A 14 -4.60 -9.81 -0.42
CA VAL A 14 -3.41 -9.09 0.03
C VAL A 14 -2.29 -10.11 0.24
N ILE A 15 -1.28 -10.08 -0.61
CA ILE A 15 -0.03 -10.80 -0.39
C ILE A 15 1.00 -9.77 0.05
N ALA A 16 1.55 -9.95 1.24
CA ALA A 16 2.47 -8.99 1.84
C ALA A 16 3.69 -9.68 2.45
N ASP A 17 4.73 -8.91 2.72
CA ASP A 17 5.80 -9.36 3.60
C ASP A 17 5.26 -9.53 5.03
N THR A 18 5.81 -10.48 5.77
CA THR A 18 5.38 -10.74 7.15
C THR A 18 5.60 -9.53 8.06
N ASP A 19 6.62 -8.73 7.79
CA ASP A 19 6.94 -7.54 8.58
C ASP A 19 5.94 -6.39 8.31
N PHE A 20 5.23 -6.43 7.18
CA PHE A 20 4.19 -5.45 6.85
C PHE A 20 2.81 -5.79 7.44
N ILE A 21 2.63 -6.99 8.01
CA ILE A 21 1.33 -7.41 8.58
C ILE A 21 0.89 -6.51 9.73
N ALA A 22 1.82 -6.03 10.57
CA ALA A 22 1.51 -5.08 11.64
C ALA A 22 0.93 -3.77 11.09
N SER A 23 1.48 -3.26 9.99
CA SER A 23 0.97 -2.09 9.26
C SER A 23 -0.44 -2.35 8.73
N LEU A 24 -0.69 -3.51 8.13
CA LEU A 24 -2.02 -3.89 7.63
C LEU A 24 -3.07 -4.02 8.74
N ASN A 25 -2.68 -4.52 9.92
CA ASN A 25 -3.55 -4.56 11.10
C ASN A 25 -3.97 -3.16 11.54
N ARG A 26 -3.04 -2.19 11.53
CA ARG A 26 -3.35 -0.79 11.84
C ARG A 26 -4.29 -0.18 10.81
N VAL A 27 -4.05 -0.39 9.51
CA VAL A 27 -4.98 0.02 8.44
C VAL A 27 -6.37 -0.58 8.65
N ASN A 28 -6.47 -1.86 9.01
CA ASN A 28 -7.75 -2.53 9.27
C ASN A 28 -8.48 -1.95 10.48
N LYS A 29 -7.73 -1.64 11.54
CA LYS A 29 -8.26 -0.97 12.73
C LYS A 29 -8.82 0.41 12.37
N TYR A 30 -8.05 1.25 11.69
CA TYR A 30 -8.49 2.59 11.29
C TYR A 30 -9.71 2.54 10.37
N ALA A 31 -9.75 1.58 9.43
CA ALA A 31 -10.91 1.38 8.58
C ALA A 31 -12.17 1.04 9.40
N GLY A 32 -12.04 0.18 10.42
CA GLY A 32 -13.13 -0.14 11.34
C GLY A 32 -13.60 1.04 12.19
N GLU A 33 -12.67 1.83 12.74
CA GLU A 33 -12.99 3.04 13.51
C GLU A 33 -13.71 4.12 12.69
N CYS A 34 -13.53 4.07 11.37
CA CYS A 34 -14.16 4.99 10.42
C CYS A 34 -15.37 4.39 9.68
N ASN A 35 -15.73 3.13 9.94
CA ASN A 35 -16.78 2.41 9.23
C ASN A 35 -16.62 2.47 7.68
N VAL A 36 -15.38 2.31 7.20
CA VAL A 36 -15.07 2.19 5.77
C VAL A 36 -14.54 0.79 5.45
N LYS A 37 -14.60 0.40 4.17
CA LYS A 37 -13.89 -0.79 3.68
C LYS A 37 -12.71 -0.38 2.80
N VAL A 38 -11.59 -1.06 3.01
CA VAL A 38 -10.38 -0.97 2.20
C VAL A 38 -10.54 -1.91 1.01
N TRP A 39 -10.83 -1.35 -0.16
CA TRP A 39 -10.95 -2.12 -1.40
C TRP A 39 -9.59 -2.22 -2.08
N VAL A 40 -8.93 -3.36 -1.92
CA VAL A 40 -7.58 -3.61 -2.41
C VAL A 40 -7.59 -3.84 -3.93
N THR A 41 -6.70 -3.12 -4.61
CA THR A 41 -6.49 -3.24 -6.06
C THR A 41 -5.10 -3.77 -6.43
N SER A 42 -4.11 -3.57 -5.55
CA SER A 42 -2.75 -4.13 -5.64
C SER A 42 -2.13 -4.25 -4.24
N SER A 43 -1.29 -5.27 -4.02
CA SER A 43 -0.50 -5.48 -2.79
C SER A 43 0.95 -5.89 -3.07
N ILE A 44 1.19 -6.42 -4.27
CA ILE A 44 2.49 -6.91 -4.71
C ILE A 44 2.60 -6.65 -6.21
N ARG A 45 3.75 -6.16 -6.67
CA ARG A 45 4.00 -5.92 -8.09
C ARG A 45 5.11 -6.82 -8.60
N ASN A 46 4.98 -7.24 -9.86
CA ASN A 46 6.04 -7.97 -10.56
C ASN A 46 7.28 -7.09 -10.67
N ILE A 47 8.44 -7.69 -10.43
CA ILE A 47 9.74 -7.02 -10.55
C ILE A 47 10.23 -7.24 -11.99
N ASN A 48 9.52 -6.68 -12.98
CA ASN A 48 9.84 -6.92 -14.39
C ASN A 48 10.53 -5.70 -15.02
N GLN A 49 11.86 -5.79 -15.14
CA GLN A 49 12.56 -5.42 -16.37
C GLN A 49 13.48 -6.58 -16.73
N GLN A 50 12.89 -7.59 -17.37
CA GLN A 50 13.61 -8.71 -17.95
C GLN A 50 14.33 -8.19 -19.21
N LEU A 51 15.59 -7.82 -19.10
CA LEU A 51 16.47 -7.67 -20.26
C LEU A 51 17.26 -8.98 -20.37
N LYS A 52 16.91 -9.78 -21.39
CA LYS A 52 17.66 -10.97 -21.89
C LYS A 52 18.66 -11.57 -20.88
N GLY A 53 18.17 -12.37 -19.94
CA GLY A 53 19.02 -13.19 -19.06
C GLY A 53 19.57 -12.51 -17.80
N ALA A 54 19.30 -11.22 -17.58
CA ALA A 54 19.63 -10.54 -16.33
C ALA A 54 18.40 -9.85 -15.75
N ILE A 55 18.06 -10.16 -14.50
CA ILE A 55 17.14 -9.33 -13.74
C ILE A 55 17.88 -8.05 -13.36
N VAL A 56 17.44 -6.93 -13.92
CA VAL A 56 17.94 -5.61 -13.55
C VAL A 56 17.13 -5.09 -12.38
N ARG A 57 17.81 -4.56 -11.35
CA ARG A 57 17.13 -3.88 -10.25
C ARG A 57 16.27 -2.75 -10.81
N PRO A 58 14.98 -2.67 -10.46
CA PRO A 58 14.10 -1.66 -11.00
C PRO A 58 14.63 -0.25 -10.69
N ALA A 59 14.57 0.63 -11.68
CA ALA A 59 14.97 2.04 -11.49
C ALA A 59 14.08 2.75 -10.46
N SER A 60 12.81 2.33 -10.34
CA SER A 60 11.89 2.77 -9.29
C SER A 60 12.06 1.95 -8.01
N ARG A 61 11.99 2.60 -6.84
CA ARG A 61 12.18 1.96 -5.52
C ARG A 61 10.84 1.78 -4.81
N SER A 62 9.93 1.04 -5.43
CA SER A 62 8.57 0.83 -4.92
C SER A 62 8.54 -0.21 -3.78
N CYS A 63 7.82 0.09 -2.71
CA CYS A 63 7.56 -0.84 -1.61
C CYS A 63 6.67 -2.03 -2.04
N HIS A 64 5.94 -1.93 -3.16
CA HIS A 64 5.18 -3.04 -3.74
C HIS A 64 6.07 -4.22 -4.18
N TYR A 65 7.34 -3.97 -4.56
CA TYR A 65 8.24 -5.03 -4.99
C TYR A 65 8.60 -6.00 -3.87
N VAL A 66 8.56 -5.51 -2.63
CA VAL A 66 8.88 -6.30 -1.44
C VAL A 66 7.66 -6.59 -0.59
N GLY A 67 6.43 -6.26 -1.05
CA GLY A 67 5.20 -6.53 -0.29
C GLY A 67 4.99 -5.63 0.93
N HIS A 68 5.53 -4.42 0.90
CA HIS A 68 5.40 -3.38 1.94
C HIS A 68 4.49 -2.22 1.52
N ALA A 69 3.60 -2.44 0.55
CA ALA A 69 2.65 -1.44 0.10
C ALA A 69 1.34 -2.07 -0.37
N ILE A 70 0.27 -1.28 -0.33
CA ILE A 70 -1.02 -1.60 -0.94
C ILE A 70 -1.52 -0.40 -1.73
N ASP A 71 -2.23 -0.68 -2.82
CA ASP A 71 -3.03 0.32 -3.53
C ASP A 71 -4.50 -0.02 -3.31
N VAL A 72 -5.26 0.96 -2.81
CA VAL A 72 -6.61 0.78 -2.29
C VAL A 72 -7.53 1.90 -2.78
N ASN A 73 -8.77 1.52 -3.09
CA ASN A 73 -9.88 2.45 -3.08
C ASN A 73 -10.55 2.39 -1.69
N VAL A 74 -11.26 3.45 -1.30
CA VAL A 74 -12.06 3.44 -0.06
C VAL A 74 -13.52 3.23 -0.44
N LEU A 75 -14.17 2.21 0.10
CA LEU A 75 -15.60 1.97 -0.08
C LEU A 75 -16.33 2.47 1.16
N TYR A 76 -17.27 3.40 0.95
CA TYR A 76 -18.09 4.00 2.00
C TYR A 76 -19.51 4.19 1.48
N ASN A 77 -20.51 3.69 2.21
CA ASN A 77 -21.93 3.71 1.81
C ASN A 77 -22.15 3.27 0.35
N GLU A 78 -21.58 2.12 -0.02
CA GLU A 78 -21.64 1.53 -1.38
C GLU A 78 -20.98 2.36 -2.49
N VAL A 79 -20.42 3.53 -2.16
CA VAL A 79 -19.68 4.38 -3.10
C VAL A 79 -18.19 4.09 -3.00
N LEU A 80 -17.61 3.74 -4.15
CA LEU A 80 -16.16 3.56 -4.27
C LEU A 80 -15.47 4.91 -4.53
N TYR A 81 -14.51 5.24 -3.67
CA TYR A 81 -13.64 6.42 -3.75
C TYR A 81 -12.28 5.97 -4.28
N ASN A 82 -12.09 6.20 -5.57
CA ASN A 82 -10.87 5.84 -6.30
C ASN A 82 -9.87 7.00 -6.35
N SER A 83 -8.76 6.79 -7.07
CA SER A 83 -7.67 7.77 -7.18
C SER A 83 -8.10 9.17 -7.61
N LYS A 84 -9.17 9.32 -8.41
CA LYS A 84 -9.69 10.65 -8.80
C LYS A 84 -10.39 11.33 -7.63
N LYS A 85 -11.22 10.59 -6.88
CA LYS A 85 -11.99 11.11 -5.75
C LYS A 85 -11.14 11.37 -4.50
N LEU A 86 -10.06 10.59 -4.32
CA LEU A 86 -9.16 10.71 -3.16
C LEU A 86 -8.06 11.77 -3.34
N ARG A 87 -8.02 12.51 -4.46
CA ARG A 87 -7.01 13.57 -4.66
C ARG A 87 -7.12 14.64 -3.58
N LYS A 88 -5.99 15.28 -3.26
CA LYS A 88 -5.95 16.43 -2.33
C LYS A 88 -6.94 17.54 -2.72
N SER A 89 -7.12 17.80 -4.01
CA SER A 89 -8.09 18.79 -4.51
C SER A 89 -9.55 18.47 -4.20
N SER A 90 -9.86 17.20 -3.94
CA SER A 90 -11.21 16.73 -3.60
C SER A 90 -11.37 16.48 -2.10
N PHE A 91 -10.32 16.69 -1.29
CA PHE A 91 -10.31 16.32 0.12
C PHE A 91 -11.39 17.04 0.93
N ALA A 92 -11.65 18.32 0.62
CA ALA A 92 -12.68 19.13 1.28
C ALA A 92 -14.12 18.69 0.99
N SER A 93 -14.35 17.85 -0.03
CA SER A 93 -15.67 17.30 -0.37
C SER A 93 -15.81 15.80 -0.07
N LEU A 94 -14.79 15.20 0.57
CA LEU A 94 -14.87 13.82 1.02
C LEU A 94 -15.81 13.70 2.24
N PRO A 95 -16.53 12.58 2.39
CA PRO A 95 -17.22 12.27 3.63
C PRO A 95 -16.26 12.24 4.82
N ASP A 96 -16.73 12.70 5.99
CA ASP A 96 -15.95 12.75 7.23
C ASP A 96 -15.32 11.40 7.59
N ALA A 97 -16.02 10.29 7.34
CA ALA A 97 -15.50 8.94 7.55
C ALA A 97 -14.19 8.67 6.77
N ILE A 98 -14.13 9.13 5.51
CA ILE A 98 -12.96 8.95 4.63
C ILE A 98 -11.86 9.93 5.03
N VAL A 99 -12.21 11.18 5.34
CA VAL A 99 -11.27 12.18 5.86
C VAL A 99 -10.57 11.65 7.10
N LYS A 100 -11.35 11.19 8.08
CA LYS A 100 -10.85 10.61 9.33
C LYS A 100 -9.98 9.37 9.11
N PHE A 101 -10.35 8.50 8.17
CA PHE A 101 -9.54 7.33 7.82
C PHE A 101 -8.17 7.75 7.30
N ILE A 102 -8.11 8.72 6.38
CA ILE A 102 -6.84 9.23 5.84
C ILE A 102 -6.03 9.95 6.92
N GLU A 103 -6.68 10.70 7.81
CA GLU A 103 -6.03 11.37 8.94
C GLU A 103 -5.41 10.38 9.92
N PHE A 104 -6.04 9.24 10.19
CA PHE A 104 -5.41 8.17 10.98
C PHE A 104 -4.17 7.60 10.30
N ILE A 105 -4.19 7.39 8.98
CA ILE A 105 -3.00 6.96 8.22
C ILE A 105 -1.90 8.02 8.31
N ARG A 106 -2.24 9.31 8.22
CA ARG A 106 -1.27 10.42 8.33
C ARG A 106 -0.68 10.57 9.73
N ALA A 107 -1.48 10.32 10.76
CA ALA A 107 -1.06 10.42 12.15
C ALA A 107 -0.21 9.21 12.61
N ASP A 108 -0.28 8.09 11.89
CA ASP A 108 0.54 6.92 12.13
C ASP A 108 2.02 7.23 11.78
N LYS A 109 2.92 6.97 12.73
CA LYS A 109 4.35 7.30 12.58
C LYS A 109 5.09 6.41 11.57
N GLU A 110 4.49 5.30 11.18
CA GLU A 110 5.10 4.31 10.33
C GLU A 110 4.49 4.27 8.94
N LEU A 111 3.21 4.57 8.82
CA LEU A 111 2.50 4.56 7.55
C LEU A 111 2.66 5.89 6.79
N ARG A 112 2.46 5.80 5.48
CA ARG A 112 2.30 6.96 4.61
C ARG A 112 1.08 6.78 3.73
N TRP A 113 0.39 7.87 3.46
CA TRP A 113 -0.61 7.94 2.42
C TRP A 113 -0.03 8.62 1.18
N GLY A 114 -0.11 7.98 0.02
CA GLY A 114 0.53 8.46 -1.21
C GLY A 114 -0.10 9.73 -1.80
N GLY A 115 -1.28 10.13 -1.31
CA GLY A 115 -1.83 11.46 -1.64
C GLY A 115 -0.95 12.59 -1.12
N ASP A 116 -0.08 12.34 -0.15
CA ASP A 116 0.88 13.32 0.38
C ASP A 116 2.23 13.35 -0.35
N PHE A 117 2.46 12.46 -1.32
CA PHE A 117 3.69 12.46 -2.11
C PHE A 117 3.75 13.66 -3.07
N ASN A 118 4.97 14.01 -3.51
CA ASN A 118 5.21 15.08 -4.49
C ASN A 118 4.42 14.84 -5.78
N THR A 119 4.49 13.61 -6.29
CA THR A 119 3.55 13.11 -7.32
C THR A 119 2.47 12.33 -6.59
N GLN A 120 1.27 12.89 -6.51
CA GLN A 120 0.17 12.27 -5.76
C GLN A 120 -0.16 10.88 -6.28
N ASP A 121 -0.23 9.93 -5.36
CA ASP A 121 -0.78 8.59 -5.56
C ASP A 121 -1.78 8.28 -4.43
N PRO A 122 -2.99 8.86 -4.47
CA PRO A 122 -3.91 8.88 -3.32
C PRO A 122 -4.58 7.53 -3.01
N VAL A 123 -4.29 6.49 -3.80
CA VAL A 123 -4.70 5.11 -3.49
C VAL A 123 -3.60 4.35 -2.75
N HIS A 124 -2.38 4.89 -2.69
CA HIS A 124 -1.23 4.18 -2.17
C HIS A 124 -1.10 4.32 -0.65
N ILE A 125 -0.77 3.22 0.02
CA ILE A 125 -0.36 3.17 1.42
C ILE A 125 0.88 2.28 1.55
N ASP A 126 1.93 2.76 2.22
CA ASP A 126 3.12 1.98 2.55
C ASP A 126 3.69 2.35 3.92
N ASP A 127 4.70 1.63 4.38
CA ASP A 127 5.41 1.89 5.64
C ASP A 127 6.76 2.64 5.47
N ASN A 128 7.00 3.17 4.27
CA ASN A 128 8.25 3.83 3.88
C ASN A 128 9.52 2.97 4.08
N LEU A 129 9.43 1.63 4.02
CA LEU A 129 10.57 0.74 4.29
C LEU A 129 11.84 1.16 3.54
N PHE A 130 11.72 1.47 2.25
CA PHE A 130 12.88 1.82 1.43
C PHE A 130 13.67 3.01 2.01
N ARG A 131 13.02 4.09 2.47
CA ARG A 131 13.75 5.25 3.02
C ARG A 131 14.17 5.06 4.47
N ARG A 132 13.41 4.29 5.26
CA ARG A 132 13.71 4.06 6.67
C ARG A 132 14.85 3.06 6.86
N GLN A 133 14.89 2.02 6.02
CA GLN A 133 15.74 0.84 6.19
C GLN A 133 16.19 0.31 4.83
N GLU A 134 16.94 1.12 4.07
CA GLU A 134 17.36 0.80 2.70
C GLU A 134 18.05 -0.57 2.57
N VAL A 135 18.93 -0.92 3.51
CA VAL A 135 19.65 -2.20 3.50
C VAL A 135 18.68 -3.38 3.60
N ILE A 136 17.67 -3.28 4.47
CA ILE A 136 16.65 -4.32 4.64
C ILE A 136 15.76 -4.40 3.40
N TYR A 137 15.36 -3.25 2.84
CA TYR A 137 14.63 -3.21 1.59
C TYR A 137 15.39 -3.93 0.46
N LEU A 138 16.68 -3.64 0.28
CA LEU A 138 17.50 -4.26 -0.76
C LEU A 138 17.69 -5.76 -0.52
N ALA A 139 17.84 -6.20 0.73
CA ALA A 139 17.90 -7.63 1.05
C ALA A 139 16.59 -8.35 0.70
N LYS A 140 15.43 -7.79 1.07
CA LYS A 140 14.12 -8.33 0.71
C LYS A 140 13.90 -8.33 -0.80
N LEU A 141 14.34 -7.28 -1.50
CA LEU A 141 14.27 -7.20 -2.95
C LEU A 141 15.09 -8.30 -3.62
N ASN A 142 16.35 -8.51 -3.22
CA ASN A 142 17.18 -9.58 -3.78
C ASN A 142 16.57 -10.96 -3.50
N SER A 143 16.13 -11.22 -2.27
CA SER A 143 15.45 -12.48 -1.92
C SER A 143 14.23 -12.75 -2.81
N ARG A 144 13.45 -11.71 -3.11
CA ARG A 144 12.31 -11.80 -4.03
C ARG A 144 12.73 -12.06 -5.47
N LEU A 145 13.84 -11.50 -5.93
CA LEU A 145 14.37 -11.78 -7.26
C LEU A 145 14.86 -13.22 -7.38
N ASP A 146 15.55 -13.74 -6.36
CA ASP A 146 16.02 -15.12 -6.32
C ASP A 146 14.85 -16.11 -6.40
N GLN A 147 13.77 -15.86 -5.65
CA GLN A 147 12.54 -16.67 -5.68
C GLN A 147 11.81 -16.66 -7.03
N LEU A 148 12.01 -15.64 -7.85
CA LEU A 148 11.41 -15.54 -9.19
C LEU A 148 12.27 -16.23 -10.27
N ASN A 149 13.53 -16.53 -9.96
CA ASN A 149 14.46 -17.22 -10.86
C ASN A 149 14.47 -18.75 -10.66
N THR A 150 13.81 -19.25 -9.62
CA THR A 150 13.64 -20.68 -9.30
C THR A 150 12.29 -21.19 -9.72
#